data_AF-A0A7S1RI11-F1
#
_entry.id   AF-A0A7S1RI11-F1
#
_cell.length_a   1.000
_cell.length_b   1.000
_cell.length_c   1.000
_cell.angle_alpha   90.00
_cell.angle_beta   90.00
_cell.angle_gamma   90.00
#
_symmetry.space_group_name_H-M   'P 1'
#
loop_
_entity.id
_entity.type
_entity.pdbx_description
1 polymer ?
#
loop_
_entity_poly.entity_id
_entity_poly.type
_entity_poly.pdbx_seq_one_letter_code
_entity_poly.pdbx_strand_id
1 'polypeptide(L)'
;WITFNELWTFTWLASGWGKAPGIAEYNDMNRHPYIAGHNVLMAHALAVDLYRREFQHAQGGKIGITNNCDWREPATTNPADVGAAELSVLVSLGWFADPIFGGAGDYPEAMRRIHGDNLPHFSEEEKRLVNGSSDFFGLNHYGTGWAHYT
;
A
#
# COMPACT_ATOMS: atom_id res chain seq x y z
N TRP A 1 -18.33 1.97 2.54
CA TRP A 1 -17.66 0.67 2.73
C TRP A 1 -16.16 0.87 2.71
N ILE A 2 -15.45 0.13 3.56
CA ILE A 2 -13.99 0.03 3.55
C ILE A 2 -13.69 -1.46 3.33
N THR A 3 -12.92 -1.80 2.28
CA THR A 3 -12.60 -3.21 1.97
C THR A 3 -11.54 -3.79 2.89
N PHE A 4 -10.45 -3.05 3.10
CA PHE A 4 -9.33 -3.41 3.97
C PHE A 4 -8.90 -2.21 4.80
N ASN A 5 -8.32 -2.50 5.96
CA ASN A 5 -7.81 -1.54 6.92
C ASN A 5 -6.33 -1.84 7.19
N GLU A 6 -5.49 -0.80 7.16
CA GLU A 6 -4.06 -0.83 7.53
C GLU A 6 -3.21 -1.83 6.73
N LEU A 7 -3.16 -1.62 5.42
CA LEU A 7 -2.49 -2.53 4.48
C LEU A 7 -1.03 -2.77 4.83
N TRP A 8 -0.28 -1.72 5.16
CA TRP A 8 1.11 -1.87 5.55
C TRP A 8 1.23 -2.72 6.81
N THR A 9 0.41 -2.47 7.83
CA THR A 9 0.45 -3.18 9.11
C THR A 9 0.29 -4.67 8.91
N PHE A 10 -0.81 -5.13 8.31
CA PHE A 10 -1.04 -6.58 8.31
C PHE A 10 -0.18 -7.31 7.27
N THR A 11 0.11 -6.71 6.11
CA THR A 11 0.95 -7.39 5.10
C THR A 11 2.40 -7.49 5.57
N TRP A 12 2.96 -6.42 6.14
CA TRP A 12 4.32 -6.41 6.65
C TRP A 12 4.48 -7.26 7.92
N LEU A 13 3.57 -7.10 8.88
CA LEU A 13 3.70 -7.80 10.15
C LEU A 13 3.38 -9.29 10.02
N ALA A 14 2.38 -9.68 9.22
CA ALA A 14 2.02 -11.10 9.05
C ALA A 14 3.02 -11.83 8.15
N SER A 15 3.30 -11.28 6.97
CA SER A 15 4.12 -11.93 5.94
C SER A 15 5.59 -11.51 5.96
N GLY A 16 6.05 -10.86 7.02
CA GLY A 16 7.46 -10.50 7.19
C GLY A 16 7.91 -10.70 8.62
N TRP A 17 7.23 -10.06 9.57
CA TRP A 17 7.58 -10.11 10.99
C TRP A 17 7.08 -11.37 11.72
N GLY A 18 6.19 -12.16 11.12
CA GLY A 18 5.66 -13.39 11.72
C GLY A 18 4.54 -13.20 12.74
N LYS A 19 3.75 -12.12 12.63
CA LYS A 19 2.41 -12.07 13.25
C LYS A 19 1.49 -13.09 12.55
N ALA A 20 0.29 -13.30 13.12
CA ALA A 20 -0.66 -14.29 12.61
C ALA A 20 -0.81 -14.21 11.07
N PRO A 21 -0.72 -15.34 10.34
CA PRO A 21 -0.75 -16.71 10.84
C PRO A 21 0.57 -17.24 11.43
N GLY A 22 1.67 -16.48 11.38
CA GLY A 22 2.94 -16.81 12.04
C GLY A 22 3.67 -18.02 11.45
N ILE A 23 3.44 -18.29 10.16
CA ILE A 23 4.03 -19.44 9.45
C ILE A 23 5.44 -19.06 9.00
N ALA A 24 6.45 -19.72 9.58
CA ALA A 24 7.86 -19.39 9.36
C ALA A 24 8.29 -19.37 7.88
N GLU A 25 7.71 -20.25 7.04
CA GLU A 25 7.97 -20.29 5.60
C GLU A 25 7.63 -18.97 4.90
N TYR A 26 6.64 -18.22 5.41
CA TYR A 26 6.19 -16.96 4.84
C TYR A 26 6.75 -15.73 5.57
N ASN A 27 7.74 -15.90 6.44
CA ASN A 27 8.38 -14.80 7.18
C ASN A 27 9.66 -14.33 6.46
N ASP A 28 9.52 -13.85 5.23
CA ASP A 28 10.62 -13.22 4.49
C ASP A 28 10.24 -11.79 4.11
N MET A 29 10.78 -10.83 4.87
CA MET A 29 10.53 -9.39 4.71
C MET A 29 10.90 -8.85 3.33
N ASN A 30 11.75 -9.53 2.58
CA ASN A 30 12.15 -9.09 1.25
C ASN A 30 11.19 -9.53 0.14
N ARG A 31 10.25 -10.45 0.41
CA ARG A 31 9.44 -11.09 -0.64
C ARG A 31 7.96 -11.19 -0.28
N HIS A 32 7.65 -11.81 0.85
CA HIS A 32 6.27 -12.20 1.17
C HIS A 32 5.34 -11.01 1.48
N PRO A 33 5.79 -9.88 2.09
CA PRO A 33 4.93 -8.71 2.25
C PRO A 33 4.46 -8.14 0.91
N TYR A 34 5.33 -8.15 -0.12
CA TYR A 34 5.01 -7.63 -1.45
C TYR A 34 4.00 -8.50 -2.20
N ILE A 35 4.11 -9.82 -2.06
CA ILE A 35 3.12 -10.76 -2.60
C ILE A 35 1.76 -10.56 -1.91
N ALA A 36 1.76 -10.49 -0.58
CA ALA A 36 0.53 -10.26 0.18
C ALA A 36 -0.11 -8.91 -0.18
N GLY A 37 0.69 -7.84 -0.24
CA GLY A 37 0.23 -6.51 -0.62
C GLY A 37 -0.37 -6.46 -2.03
N HIS A 38 0.27 -7.11 -3.00
CA HIS A 38 -0.25 -7.19 -4.36
C HIS A 38 -1.60 -7.91 -4.41
N ASN A 39 -1.74 -9.06 -3.73
CA ASN A 39 -3.01 -9.79 -3.68
C ASN A 39 -4.13 -8.96 -3.03
N VAL A 40 -3.81 -8.18 -1.99
CA VAL A 40 -4.77 -7.31 -1.32
C VAL A 40 -5.23 -6.18 -2.23
N LEU A 41 -4.33 -5.54 -2.97
CA LEU A 41 -4.67 -4.51 -3.94
C LEU A 41 -5.59 -5.07 -5.04
N MET A 42 -5.32 -6.27 -5.53
CA MET A 42 -6.18 -6.92 -6.52
C MET A 42 -7.55 -7.32 -5.96
N ALA A 43 -7.58 -7.88 -4.75
CA ALA A 43 -8.84 -8.21 -4.08
C ALA A 43 -9.69 -6.97 -3.81
N HIS A 44 -9.06 -5.85 -3.43
CA HIS A 44 -9.72 -4.56 -3.26
C HIS A 44 -10.34 -4.08 -4.58
N ALA A 45 -9.54 -4.07 -5.65
CA ALA A 45 -9.97 -3.57 -6.95
C ALA A 45 -11.14 -4.38 -7.52
N LEU A 46 -11.08 -5.72 -7.41
CA LEU A 46 -12.18 -6.61 -7.79
C LEU A 46 -13.45 -6.39 -6.96
N ALA A 47 -13.32 -6.21 -5.65
CA ALA A 47 -14.46 -5.94 -4.78
C ALA A 47 -15.12 -4.60 -5.09
N VAL A 48 -14.32 -3.57 -5.42
CA VAL A 48 -14.81 -2.26 -5.83
C VAL A 48 -15.53 -2.34 -7.17
N ASP A 49 -14.95 -2.99 -8.18
CA ASP A 49 -15.58 -3.17 -9.48
C ASP A 49 -16.96 -3.85 -9.35
N LEU A 50 -17.01 -4.95 -8.58
CA LEU A 50 -18.26 -5.64 -8.28
C LEU A 50 -19.27 -4.72 -7.57
N TYR A 51 -18.84 -3.98 -6.56
CA TYR A 51 -19.71 -3.05 -5.84
C TYR A 51 -20.30 -1.99 -6.77
N ARG A 52 -19.46 -1.37 -7.60
CA ARG A 52 -19.84 -0.32 -8.54
C ARG A 52 -20.84 -0.84 -9.58
N ARG A 53 -20.59 -2.02 -10.16
CA ARG A 53 -21.47 -2.64 -11.15
C ARG A 53 -22.82 -3.06 -10.60
N GLU A 54 -22.83 -3.79 -9.49
CA GLU A 54 -24.03 -4.55 -9.07
C GLU A 54 -24.83 -3.84 -7.98
N PHE A 55 -24.19 -2.99 -7.16
CA PHE A 55 -24.79 -2.51 -5.91
C PHE A 55 -24.84 -0.98 -5.80
N GLN A 56 -23.87 -0.26 -6.35
CA GLN A 56 -23.73 1.17 -6.10
C GLN A 56 -24.91 1.98 -6.65
N HIS A 57 -25.44 1.64 -7.82
CA HIS A 57 -26.61 2.33 -8.37
C HIS A 57 -27.84 2.21 -7.47
N ALA A 58 -28.09 1.02 -6.90
CA ALA A 58 -29.24 0.78 -6.04
C ALA A 58 -29.05 1.34 -4.62
N GLN A 59 -27.83 1.29 -4.08
CA GLN A 59 -27.54 1.68 -2.70
C GLN A 59 -27.12 3.14 -2.54
N GLY A 60 -26.56 3.77 -3.59
CA GLY A 60 -25.99 5.12 -3.54
C GLY A 60 -24.77 5.26 -2.62
N GLY A 61 -24.13 4.16 -2.24
CA GLY A 61 -23.01 4.16 -1.30
C GLY A 61 -21.66 4.49 -1.94
N LYS A 62 -20.66 4.69 -1.08
CA LYS A 62 -19.25 4.83 -1.46
C LYS A 62 -18.44 3.64 -0.96
N ILE A 63 -17.43 3.24 -1.72
CA ILE A 63 -16.49 2.18 -1.36
C ILE A 63 -15.05 2.66 -1.51
N GLY A 64 -14.17 2.17 -0.64
CA GLY A 64 -12.76 2.51 -0.68
C GLY A 64 -11.94 1.63 0.23
N ILE A 65 -10.72 2.08 0.52
CA ILE A 65 -9.75 1.37 1.35
C ILE A 65 -9.09 2.35 2.32
N THR A 66 -8.64 1.85 3.47
CA THR A 66 -7.99 2.68 4.50
C THR A 66 -6.55 2.23 4.73
N ASN A 67 -5.61 3.10 4.43
CA ASN A 67 -4.17 2.90 4.65
C ASN A 67 -3.75 3.42 6.03
N ASN A 68 -2.54 3.08 6.47
CA ASN A 68 -1.89 3.70 7.62
C ASN A 68 -0.54 4.29 7.24
N CYS A 69 -0.20 5.41 7.87
CA CYS A 69 1.11 6.02 7.72
C CYS A 69 1.44 6.88 8.94
N ASP A 70 2.62 6.65 9.51
CA ASP A 70 3.24 7.60 10.43
C ASP A 70 4.06 8.61 9.62
N TRP A 71 3.97 9.88 10.00
CA TRP A 71 4.78 10.92 9.35
C TRP A 71 6.24 10.80 9.75
N ARG A 72 7.14 10.98 8.79
CA ARG A 72 8.57 11.12 9.04
C ARG A 72 9.03 12.51 8.66
N GLU A 73 9.50 13.25 9.66
CA GLU A 73 10.18 14.52 9.47
C GLU A 73 11.70 14.26 9.34
N PRO A 74 12.42 14.88 8.40
CA PRO A 74 13.86 14.73 8.34
C PRO A 74 14.52 15.30 9.60
N ALA A 75 15.44 14.55 10.21
CA ALA A 75 16.10 14.96 11.45
C ALA A 75 16.98 16.21 11.28
N THR A 76 17.50 16.43 10.07
CA THR A 76 18.27 17.61 9.69
C THR A 76 17.92 18.04 8.28
N THR A 77 18.43 19.21 7.87
CA THR A 77 18.31 19.68 6.47
C THR A 77 19.33 19.00 5.53
N ASN A 78 20.10 18.01 6.01
CA ASN A 78 20.99 17.24 5.16
C ASN A 78 20.15 16.50 4.10
N PRO A 79 20.48 16.59 2.80
CA PRO A 79 19.76 15.86 1.74
C PRO A 79 19.57 14.37 2.01
N ALA A 80 20.48 13.72 2.74
CA ALA A 80 20.35 12.31 3.11
C ALA A 80 19.17 12.06 4.06
N ASP A 81 18.99 12.90 5.09
CA ASP A 81 17.87 12.78 6.03
C ASP A 81 16.54 13.13 5.36
N VAL A 82 16.55 14.12 4.45
CA VAL A 82 15.39 14.46 3.61
C VAL A 82 14.96 13.27 2.77
N GLY A 83 15.91 12.64 2.06
CA GLY A 83 15.63 11.44 1.29
C GLY A 83 15.15 10.26 2.16
N ALA A 84 15.67 10.10 3.37
CA ALA A 84 15.21 9.07 4.31
C ALA A 84 13.76 9.30 4.78
N ALA A 85 13.39 10.55 5.06
CA ALA A 85 12.02 10.93 5.41
C ALA A 85 11.04 10.65 4.26
N GLU A 86 11.35 11.11 3.05
CA GLU A 86 10.56 10.88 1.85
C GLU A 86 10.40 9.38 1.56
N LEU A 87 11.49 8.63 1.62
CA LEU A 87 11.46 7.19 1.39
C LEU A 87 10.59 6.47 2.42
N SER A 88 10.60 6.88 3.68
CA SER A 88 9.78 6.24 4.70
C SER A 88 8.28 6.42 4.44
N VAL A 89 7.85 7.59 3.96
CA VAL A 89 6.46 7.81 3.54
C VAL A 89 6.15 6.99 2.29
N LEU A 90 7.08 6.94 1.34
CA LEU A 90 6.91 6.19 0.10
C LEU A 90 6.70 4.68 0.33
N VAL A 91 7.54 4.05 1.16
CA VAL A 91 7.47 2.60 1.41
C VAL A 91 6.37 2.20 2.40
N SER A 92 5.76 3.16 3.11
CA SER A 92 4.63 2.90 4.00
C SER A 92 3.28 3.23 3.37
N LEU A 93 3.13 4.44 2.82
CA LEU A 93 1.89 4.91 2.21
C LEU A 93 1.89 4.75 0.69
N GLY A 94 2.94 5.23 0.02
CA GLY A 94 3.04 5.22 -1.45
C GLY A 94 2.90 3.83 -2.05
N TRP A 95 3.43 2.81 -1.37
CA TRP A 95 3.29 1.40 -1.75
C TRP A 95 1.84 1.00 -2.08
N PHE A 96 0.87 1.45 -1.29
CA PHE A 96 -0.55 1.10 -1.48
C PHE A 96 -1.39 2.25 -2.06
N ALA A 97 -0.97 3.49 -1.85
CA ALA A 97 -1.69 4.66 -2.33
C ALA A 97 -1.48 4.89 -3.83
N ASP A 98 -0.25 4.80 -4.34
CA ASP A 98 0.05 5.13 -5.74
C ASP A 98 -0.66 4.22 -6.75
N PRO A 99 -0.76 2.89 -6.54
CA PRO A 99 -1.55 2.03 -7.43
C PRO A 99 -3.02 2.48 -7.57
N ILE A 100 -3.61 3.07 -6.53
CA ILE A 100 -5.03 3.44 -6.50
C ILE A 100 -5.24 4.91 -6.90
N PHE A 101 -4.37 5.81 -6.45
CA PHE A 101 -4.56 7.26 -6.54
C PHE A 101 -3.52 7.97 -7.42
N GLY A 102 -2.43 7.29 -7.78
CA GLY A 102 -1.32 7.87 -8.56
C GLY A 102 -1.59 7.98 -10.06
N GLY A 103 -2.71 7.45 -10.55
CA GLY A 103 -3.16 7.60 -11.94
C GLY A 103 -2.57 6.58 -12.92
N ALA A 104 -1.46 5.91 -12.58
CA ALA A 104 -0.83 4.89 -13.42
C ALA A 104 -1.34 3.46 -13.17
N GLY A 105 -1.97 3.20 -12.01
CA GLY A 105 -2.36 1.84 -11.63
C GLY A 105 -1.20 0.94 -11.20
N ASP A 106 -0.02 1.51 -10.89
CA ASP A 106 1.20 0.75 -10.62
C ASP A 106 1.91 1.28 -9.36
N TYR A 107 2.87 0.52 -8.87
CA TYR A 107 3.70 0.89 -7.74
C TYR A 107 4.60 2.10 -8.05
N PRO A 108 5.03 2.86 -7.03
CA PRO A 108 6.01 3.92 -7.24
C PRO A 108 7.30 3.36 -7.86
N GLU A 109 7.86 4.06 -8.85
CA GLU A 109 9.06 3.61 -9.57
C GLU A 109 10.25 3.36 -8.62
N ALA A 110 10.38 4.20 -7.59
CA ALA A 110 11.41 4.06 -6.57
C ALA A 110 11.31 2.73 -5.80
N MET A 111 10.10 2.24 -5.51
CA MET A 111 9.93 0.92 -4.90
C MET A 111 10.44 -0.19 -5.82
N ARG A 112 10.17 -0.09 -7.13
CA ARG A 112 10.69 -1.05 -8.10
C ARG A 112 12.21 -1.03 -8.18
N ARG A 113 12.83 0.15 -8.09
CA ARG A 113 14.30 0.27 -8.00
C ARG A 113 14.89 -0.39 -6.75
N ILE A 114 14.19 -0.32 -5.61
CA ILE A 114 14.66 -0.88 -4.33
C ILE A 114 14.46 -2.38 -4.24
N HIS A 115 13.31 -2.89 -4.67
CA HIS A 115 12.92 -4.29 -4.44
C HIS A 115 13.08 -5.21 -5.66
N GLY A 116 13.25 -4.63 -6.86
CA GLY A 116 13.45 -5.39 -8.10
C GLY A 116 12.38 -6.47 -8.31
N ASP A 117 12.83 -7.69 -8.58
CA ASP A 117 11.99 -8.85 -8.89
C ASP A 117 11.14 -9.34 -7.70
N ASN A 118 11.44 -8.89 -6.48
CA ASN A 118 10.62 -9.24 -5.32
C ASN A 118 9.31 -8.46 -5.25
N LEU A 119 9.21 -7.32 -5.95
CA LEU A 119 7.96 -6.58 -6.07
C LEU A 119 7.16 -7.13 -7.26
N PRO A 120 5.95 -7.68 -7.07
CA PRO A 120 5.17 -8.23 -8.17
C PRO A 120 4.78 -7.16 -9.21
N HIS A 121 4.60 -7.57 -10.46
CA HIS A 121 4.18 -6.67 -11.54
C HIS A 121 2.67 -6.74 -11.75
N PHE A 122 2.02 -5.59 -11.95
CA PHE A 122 0.67 -5.55 -12.49
C PHE A 122 0.71 -5.75 -14.01
N SER A 123 -0.18 -6.60 -14.50
CA SER A 123 -0.55 -6.62 -15.92
C SER A 123 -1.33 -5.36 -16.29
N GLU A 124 -1.45 -5.08 -17.59
CA GLU A 124 -2.18 -3.92 -18.08
C GLU A 124 -3.68 -3.94 -17.72
N GLU A 125 -4.26 -5.13 -17.53
CA GLU A 125 -5.62 -5.27 -17.04
C GLU A 125 -5.72 -4.91 -15.55
N GLU A 126 -4.80 -5.42 -14.75
CA GLU A 126 -4.75 -5.15 -13.31
C GLU A 126 -4.50 -3.67 -13.02
N LYS A 127 -3.59 -3.02 -13.77
CA LYS A 127 -3.36 -1.57 -13.66
C LYS A 127 -4.63 -0.77 -13.88
N ARG A 128 -5.40 -1.10 -14.92
CA ARG A 128 -6.69 -0.43 -15.20
C ARG A 128 -7.70 -0.67 -14.10
N LEU A 129 -7.72 -1.87 -13.52
CA LEU A 129 -8.66 -2.25 -12.48
C LEU A 129 -8.37 -1.55 -11.15
N VAL A 130 -7.10 -1.50 -10.73
CA VAL A 130 -6.68 -0.91 -9.45
C VAL A 130 -6.68 0.61 -9.47
N ASN A 131 -6.38 1.24 -10.61
CA ASN A 131 -6.37 2.68 -10.75
C ASN A 131 -7.77 3.28 -10.52
N GLY A 132 -7.90 4.21 -9.58
CA GLY A 132 -9.18 4.85 -9.24
C GLY A 132 -10.18 3.92 -8.54
N SER A 133 -9.72 2.80 -7.97
CA SER A 133 -10.56 1.84 -7.25
C SER A 133 -11.02 2.30 -5.85
N SER A 134 -11.03 3.60 -5.56
CA SER A 134 -11.56 4.11 -4.29
C SER A 134 -12.29 5.45 -4.48
N ASP A 135 -13.45 5.59 -3.83
CA ASP A 135 -14.29 6.81 -3.89
C ASP A 135 -13.85 7.91 -2.90
N PHE A 136 -12.91 7.57 -2.00
CA PHE A 136 -12.36 8.47 -1.00
C PHE A 136 -10.94 8.03 -0.62
N PHE A 137 -10.22 8.87 0.13
CA PHE A 137 -8.92 8.54 0.69
C PHE A 137 -9.07 8.28 2.20
N GLY A 138 -8.82 7.04 2.64
CA GLY A 138 -8.82 6.67 4.05
C GLY A 138 -7.40 6.59 4.60
N LEU A 139 -7.15 7.26 5.72
CA LEU A 139 -5.83 7.27 6.38
C LEU A 139 -5.98 7.14 7.90
N ASN A 140 -5.36 6.12 8.45
CA ASN A 140 -5.07 6.00 9.88
C ASN A 140 -3.71 6.64 10.15
N HIS A 141 -3.70 7.61 11.07
CA HIS A 141 -2.48 8.29 11.51
C HIS A 141 -2.45 8.32 13.03
N TYR A 142 -1.31 7.91 13.60
CA TYR A 142 -1.14 7.83 15.04
C TYR A 142 0.12 8.56 15.50
N GLY A 143 1.21 8.46 14.72
CA GLY A 143 2.52 8.93 15.13
C GLY A 143 3.22 9.80 14.11
N THR A 144 4.11 10.62 14.64
CA THR A 144 5.12 11.35 13.88
C THR A 144 6.48 11.08 14.52
N GLY A 145 7.52 10.93 13.71
CA GLY A 145 8.88 10.76 14.20
C GLY A 145 9.92 11.36 13.27
N TRP A 146 11.16 11.46 13.76
CA TRP A 146 12.29 11.88 12.96
C TRP A 146 12.82 10.72 12.11
N ALA A 147 13.30 11.02 10.91
CA ALA A 147 14.06 10.11 10.07
C ALA A 147 15.52 10.57 9.98
N HIS A 148 16.41 9.62 10.23
CA HIS A 148 17.85 9.77 10.06
C HIS A 148 18.29 8.85 8.92
N TYR A 149 19.21 9.30 8.09
CA TYR A 149 19.96 8.43 7.20
C TYR A 149 21.03 7.69 8.02
N THR A 150 20.85 6.37 8.19
CA THR A 150 21.77 5.49 8.94
C THR A 150 22.46 4.50 8.04
#